data_AF-A0A535H2L1-F1
#
_entry.id   AF-A0A535H2L1-F1
#
_cell.length_a   1.000
_cell.length_b   1.000
_cell.length_c   1.000
_cell.angle_alpha   90.00
_cell.angle_beta   90.00
_cell.angle_gamma   90.00
#
_symmetry.space_group_name_H-M   'P 1'
#
loop_
_entity.id
_entity.type
_entity.pdbx_description
1 polymer ?
#
loop_
_entity_poly.entity_id
_entity_poly.type
_entity_poly.pdbx_seq_one_letter_code
_entity_poly.pdbx_strand_id
1 'polypeptide(L)'
;FLHKASELIPGQEPLSARRAAKKAFGGLTEREREVAALIAQGKANREIAEILVVNYRTIEKHIENMLSKLGFASRAQIAVWAAEKGLGKQEQS
;
A
#
# COMPACT_ATOMS: atom_id res chain seq x y z
N PHE A 1 -29.13 -38.21 -0.05
CA PHE A 1 -28.39 -38.34 1.21
C PHE A 1 -26.88 -38.19 0.98
N LEU A 2 -26.43 -36.97 0.70
CA LEU A 2 -25.07 -36.51 0.97
C LEU A 2 -25.18 -35.05 1.41
N HIS A 3 -25.60 -34.87 2.66
CA HIS A 3 -25.39 -33.63 3.39
C HIS A 3 -23.91 -33.55 3.76
N LYS A 4 -23.34 -32.34 3.69
CA LYS A 4 -22.19 -31.88 4.48
C LYS A 4 -20.77 -32.24 3.97
N ALA A 5 -20.34 -31.66 2.85
CA ALA A 5 -18.93 -31.70 2.43
C ALA A 5 -18.45 -30.47 1.63
N SER A 6 -18.86 -29.24 1.97
CA SER A 6 -18.23 -28.03 1.40
C SER A 6 -17.88 -26.94 2.43
N GLU A 7 -17.96 -27.22 3.73
CA GLU A 7 -17.60 -26.29 4.82
C GLU A 7 -16.08 -26.17 5.07
N LEU A 8 -15.23 -26.44 4.08
CA LEU A 8 -13.76 -26.46 4.28
C LEU A 8 -12.99 -25.79 3.12
N ILE A 9 -13.37 -24.56 2.76
CA ILE A 9 -12.42 -23.62 2.16
C ILE A 9 -12.18 -22.45 3.13
N PRO A 10 -11.20 -22.54 4.03
CA PRO A 10 -10.72 -21.36 4.73
C PRO A 10 -9.90 -20.51 3.75
N GLY A 11 -10.37 -19.29 3.40
CA GLY A 11 -9.50 -18.32 2.72
C GLY A 11 -10.07 -17.49 1.56
N GLN A 12 -11.38 -17.48 1.30
CA GLN A 12 -11.94 -16.40 0.47
C GLN A 12 -12.15 -15.14 1.31
N GLU A 13 -11.07 -14.41 1.61
CA GLU A 13 -11.21 -12.96 1.76
C GLU A 13 -11.79 -12.45 0.42
N PRO A 14 -13.03 -11.94 0.39
CA PRO A 14 -13.73 -11.76 -0.87
C PRO A 14 -13.01 -10.66 -1.65
N LEU A 15 -12.82 -10.86 -2.96
CA LEU A 15 -12.22 -9.88 -3.86
C LEU A 15 -12.85 -8.47 -3.73
N SER A 16 -14.06 -8.38 -3.20
CA SER A 16 -14.74 -7.14 -2.80
C SER A 16 -13.97 -6.36 -1.72
N ALA A 17 -13.46 -6.99 -0.67
CA ALA A 17 -12.72 -6.33 0.41
C ALA A 17 -11.41 -5.71 -0.11
N ARG A 18 -10.64 -6.46 -0.92
CA ARG A 18 -9.42 -5.92 -1.57
C ARG A 18 -9.73 -4.77 -2.53
N ARG A 19 -10.81 -4.86 -3.31
CA ARG A 19 -11.25 -3.78 -4.21
C ARG A 19 -11.71 -2.55 -3.43
N ALA A 20 -12.43 -2.75 -2.32
CA ALA A 20 -12.85 -1.68 -1.43
C ALA A 20 -11.64 -0.98 -0.78
N ALA A 21 -10.68 -1.75 -0.27
CA ALA A 21 -9.43 -1.21 0.26
C ALA A 21 -8.65 -0.44 -0.81
N LYS A 22 -8.51 -0.99 -2.03
CA LYS A 22 -7.89 -0.29 -3.15
C LYS A 22 -8.59 1.05 -3.43
N LYS A 23 -9.92 1.10 -3.40
CA LYS A 23 -10.68 2.35 -3.57
C LYS A 23 -10.48 3.33 -2.40
N ALA A 24 -10.44 2.83 -1.17
CA ALA A 24 -10.23 3.65 0.04
C ALA A 24 -8.87 4.37 0.05
N PHE A 25 -7.86 3.74 -0.55
CA PHE A 25 -6.50 4.26 -0.69
C PHE A 25 -6.20 4.81 -2.09
N GLY A 26 -7.19 5.40 -2.77
CA GLY A 26 -6.95 6.13 -4.02
C GLY A 26 -6.41 5.27 -5.18
N GLY A 27 -6.71 3.98 -5.17
CA GLY A 27 -6.25 3.04 -6.21
C GLY A 27 -4.91 2.37 -5.91
N LEU A 28 -4.26 2.68 -4.77
CA LEU A 28 -2.96 2.11 -4.42
C LEU A 28 -3.04 0.60 -4.13
N THR A 29 -2.06 -0.13 -4.66
CA THR A 29 -1.81 -1.52 -4.29
C THR A 29 -1.26 -1.61 -2.86
N GLU A 30 -1.20 -2.80 -2.31
CA GLU A 30 -0.62 -3.04 -0.99
C GLU A 30 0.83 -2.58 -0.89
N ARG A 31 1.65 -2.99 -1.86
CA ARG A 31 3.05 -2.56 -1.91
C ARG A 31 3.20 -1.04 -2.05
N GLU A 32 2.32 -0.39 -2.80
CA GLU A 32 2.33 1.08 -2.90
C GLU A 32 1.95 1.74 -1.59
N ARG A 33 1.03 1.17 -0.80
CA ARG A 33 0.70 1.69 0.54
C ARG A 33 1.88 1.56 1.50
N GLU A 34 2.63 0.47 1.45
CA GLU A 34 3.86 0.31 2.25
C GLU A 34 4.91 1.38 1.87
N VAL A 35 5.13 1.63 0.58
CA VAL A 35 6.05 2.69 0.13
C VAL A 35 5.54 4.06 0.58
N ALA A 36 4.24 4.34 0.45
CA ALA A 36 3.64 5.60 0.90
C ALA A 36 3.78 5.81 2.42
N ALA A 37 3.63 4.74 3.22
CA ALA A 37 3.85 4.76 4.66
C ALA A 37 5.29 5.15 5.02
N LEU A 38 6.28 4.54 4.37
CA LEU A 38 7.69 4.87 4.60
C LEU A 38 8.04 6.30 4.14
N ILE A 39 7.42 6.78 3.05
CA ILE A 39 7.54 8.17 2.62
C ILE A 39 6.98 9.13 3.68
N ALA A 40 5.83 8.81 4.29
CA ALA A 40 5.25 9.61 5.37
C ALA A 40 6.12 9.64 6.64
N GLN A 41 6.90 8.57 6.88
CA GLN A 41 7.91 8.52 7.94
C GLN A 41 9.20 9.28 7.60
N GLY A 42 9.26 9.94 6.44
CA GLY A 42 10.41 10.74 6.01
C GLY A 42 11.53 9.95 5.32
N LYS A 43 11.37 8.64 5.09
CA LYS A 43 12.43 7.78 4.52
C LYS A 43 12.78 8.12 3.08
N ALA A 44 14.05 8.38 2.79
CA ALA A 44 14.52 8.60 1.43
C ALA A 44 14.35 7.34 0.57
N ASN A 45 14.26 7.51 -0.75
CA ASN A 45 14.04 6.40 -1.68
C ASN A 45 15.09 5.27 -1.56
N ARG A 46 16.34 5.60 -1.20
CA ARG A 46 17.40 4.61 -0.94
C ARG A 46 17.12 3.80 0.33
N GLU A 47 16.78 4.46 1.43
CA GLU A 47 16.39 3.79 2.68
C GLU A 47 15.17 2.89 2.45
N ILE A 48 14.18 3.36 1.69
CA ILE A 48 13.00 2.55 1.33
C ILE A 48 13.42 1.31 0.55
N ALA A 49 14.30 1.46 -0.44
CA ALA A 49 14.78 0.35 -1.24
C ALA A 49 15.50 -0.70 -0.38
N GLU A 50 16.30 -0.27 0.59
CA GLU A 50 16.98 -1.13 1.56
C GLU A 50 16.00 -1.85 2.48
N ILE A 51 15.06 -1.12 3.10
CA ILE A 51 14.02 -1.67 4.00
C ILE A 51 13.17 -2.72 3.26
N LEU A 52 12.83 -2.43 2.01
CA LEU A 52 11.95 -3.27 1.20
C LEU A 52 12.71 -4.35 0.42
N VAL A 53 14.04 -4.37 0.52
CA VAL A 53 14.95 -5.30 -0.18
C VAL A 53 14.68 -5.33 -1.70
N VAL A 54 14.63 -4.14 -2.30
CA VAL A 54 14.41 -3.94 -3.74
C VAL A 54 15.43 -2.96 -4.31
N ASN A 55 15.52 -2.88 -5.63
CA ASN A 55 16.36 -1.88 -6.28
C ASN A 55 15.76 -0.47 -6.09
N TYR A 56 16.62 0.53 -5.93
CA TYR A 56 16.27 1.96 -5.95
C TYR A 56 15.36 2.34 -7.14
N ARG A 57 15.63 1.82 -8.35
CA ARG A 57 14.80 2.05 -9.55
C ARG A 57 13.36 1.56 -9.39
N THR A 58 13.15 0.48 -8.64
CA THR A 58 11.82 -0.05 -8.33
C THR A 58 11.03 0.93 -7.47
N ILE A 59 11.69 1.59 -6.51
CA ILE A 59 11.05 2.62 -5.68
C ILE A 59 10.68 3.84 -6.50
N GLU A 60 11.54 4.30 -7.42
CA GLU A 60 11.19 5.39 -8.35
C GLU A 60 9.94 5.05 -9.16
N LYS A 61 9.86 3.83 -9.70
CA LYS A 61 8.68 3.37 -10.44
C LYS A 61 7.42 3.31 -9.58
N HIS A 62 7.53 2.85 -8.33
CA HIS A 62 6.40 2.89 -7.40
C HIS A 62 5.92 4.31 -7.16
N ILE A 63 6.83 5.27 -6.98
CA ILE A 63 6.48 6.68 -6.76
C ILE A 63 5.77 7.26 -7.99
N GLU A 64 6.28 7.04 -9.20
CA GLU A 64 5.62 7.49 -10.44
C GLU A 64 4.18 6.96 -10.56
N ASN A 65 4.00 5.67 -10.27
CA ASN A 65 2.70 5.02 -10.34
C ASN A 65 1.74 5.57 -9.29
N MET A 66 2.23 5.84 -8.07
CA MET A 66 1.43 6.46 -7.00
C MET A 66 1.03 7.88 -7.36
N LEU A 67 1.95 8.70 -7.87
CA LEU A 67 1.66 10.06 -8.34
C LEU A 67 0.56 10.04 -9.39
N SER A 68 0.67 9.15 -10.37
CA SER A 68 -0.32 8.99 -11.43
C SER A 68 -1.69 8.54 -10.89
N LYS A 69 -1.72 7.59 -9.95
CA LYS A 69 -2.96 7.07 -9.36
C LYS A 69 -3.67 8.09 -8.47
N LEU A 70 -2.90 8.89 -7.73
CA LEU A 70 -3.43 9.88 -6.78
C LEU A 70 -3.66 11.25 -7.43
N GLY A 71 -3.16 11.48 -8.65
CA GLY A 71 -3.20 12.78 -9.32
C GLY A 71 -2.27 13.81 -8.69
N PHE A 72 -1.15 13.35 -8.12
CA PHE A 72 -0.18 14.20 -7.44
C PHE A 72 1.00 14.53 -8.34
N ALA A 73 1.67 15.64 -8.04
CA ALA A 73 2.85 16.12 -8.78
C ALA A 73 4.16 15.88 -8.02
N SER A 74 4.12 15.56 -6.72
CA SER A 74 5.33 15.42 -5.91
C SER A 74 5.26 14.35 -4.81
N ARG A 75 6.44 13.81 -4.45
CA ARG A 75 6.63 12.91 -3.31
C ARG A 75 6.14 13.51 -1.99
N ALA A 76 6.27 14.83 -1.81
CA ALA A 76 5.79 15.51 -0.62
C ALA A 76 4.26 15.41 -0.48
N GLN A 77 3.52 15.51 -1.59
CA GLN A 77 2.06 15.30 -1.57
C GLN A 77 1.69 13.87 -1.18
N ILE A 78 2.47 12.86 -1.62
CA ILE A 78 2.31 11.47 -1.16
C ILE A 78 2.51 11.38 0.36
N ALA A 79 3.54 12.03 0.91
CA ALA A 79 3.83 12.00 2.34
C ALA A 79 2.67 12.57 3.16
N VAL A 80 2.16 13.75 2.78
CA VAL A 80 1.03 14.42 3.44
C VAL A 80 -0.21 13.53 3.37
N TRP A 81 -0.57 13.07 2.18
CA TRP A 81 -1.73 12.19 1.98
C TRP A 81 -1.64 10.90 2.80
N ALA A 82 -0.46 10.25 2.83
CA ALA A 82 -0.27 9.03 3.59
C ALA A 82 -0.37 9.27 5.11
N ALA A 83 0.09 10.42 5.60
CA ALA A 83 -0.09 10.83 6.99
C ALA A 83 -1.59 11.06 7.32
N GLU A 84 -2.33 11.74 6.44
CA GLU A 84 -3.78 11.94 6.57
C GLU A 84 -4.57 10.62 6.57
N LYS A 85 -4.11 9.63 5.78
CA LYS A 85 -4.67 8.27 5.75
C LYS A 85 -4.23 7.40 6.91
N GLY A 86 -3.38 7.89 7.81
CA GLY A 86 -2.87 7.16 8.97
C GLY A 86 -1.82 6.09 8.64
N LEU A 87 -1.32 6.03 7.40
CA LEU A 87 -0.33 5.02 6.98
C LEU A 87 1.05 5.25 7.60
N GLY A 88 1.39 6.49 7.98
CA GLY A 88 2.68 6.84 8.58
C GLY A 88 2.78 6.63 10.09
N LYS A 89 1.69 6.22 10.75
CA LYS A 89 1.70 5.98 12.20
C LYS A 89 2.25 4.58 12.45
N GLN A 90 3.46 4.50 12.99
CA GLN A 90 3.88 3.29 13.66
C GLN A 90 3.07 3.21 14.96
N GLU A 91 2.21 2.21 15.11
CA GLU A 91 1.80 1.74 16.43
C GLU A 91 3.06 1.23 17.14
N GLN A 92 3.80 2.16 17.74
CA GLN A 92 4.77 1.84 18.77
C GLN A 92 3.95 1.69 20.05
N SER A 93 3.56 0.46 20.36
CA SER A 93 3.19 0.00 21.70
C SER A 93 4.31 -0.86 22.26
#